data_AF-A0A812QBX3-F1
#
_entry.id   AF-A0A812QBX3-F1
#
_cell.length_a   1.000
_cell.length_b   1.000
_cell.length_c   1.000
_cell.angle_alpha   90.00
_cell.angle_beta   90.00
_cell.angle_gamma   90.00
#
_symmetry.space_group_name_H-M   'P 1'
#
loop_
_entity.id
_entity.type
_entity.pdbx_description
1 polymer ?
#
loop_
_entity_poly.entity_id
_entity_poly.type
_entity_poly.pdbx_seq_one_letter_code
_entity_poly.pdbx_strand_id
1 'polypeptide(L)'
;MLCRSHRFVELQEIPAVAVSHLTAFSMNGIQHLAVANQFDGRSYNIESKIYEWNDASSTFLEMQSIPTKGAIDWEAFSMEGTQHLAVANHFDGSSYNVDSKVYRWDDASRIFLEIQSIPTAGAYDWAAFSMDGIQHLVVANSGNGSSRHVDSKVYKWDDASSTFLEMQSIPTKGAHDWAAFSIDGIQHLAVANLGDDSSHNIDSKIYKWNDASSAFLEMQSIPTKGAVCWEAFSINGTQHLAVANLHDDSSYKVDSKVYQWHHVAYTFLETQSIPTEGAFDFTAFSMEGTQHLAVANHFDDSSHNVDSKVYKWDDASSTFLEIQSIPTNAARNWAAFSMDGIEHLAVNSGKDVRSWSLAALGGYLVALSVPIFMAKMCQQAGSYSEVPLKKVQTQRQQAKQLMELLGLPDTFSGARQIIKQSKYVLAVKMLLESGMLYAMEAHQRAILVGFSAQCGAGTLMPLKSSECPSMAETAELPACHALLAANALCEADAADDDGGCVVPKELDNCADFDVYKIVPLACGAIGCQALSHILWIAALVSFGATIAWNAGFYASSLRKLQPDKWQRLWISFTALFAFLASLLVTTTFVGFAGGSAAVLAMALLCPLLPVCAWVMAAWLASLKAKVKGSK
;
A
#
# COMPACT_ATOMS: atom_id res chain seq x y z
N MET A 1 -15.29 3.37 -20.28
CA MET A 1 -15.34 3.37 -18.81
C MET A 1 -14.43 2.26 -18.30
N LEU A 2 -13.18 2.60 -17.98
CA LEU A 2 -12.29 1.72 -17.24
C LEU A 2 -12.76 1.72 -15.79
N CYS A 3 -13.03 0.54 -15.23
CA CYS A 3 -13.35 0.38 -13.82
C CYS A 3 -12.08 0.74 -13.03
N ARG A 4 -11.99 1.95 -12.48
CA ARG A 4 -10.97 2.28 -11.46
C ARG A 4 -11.32 1.44 -10.24
N SER A 5 -10.43 0.54 -9.81
CA SER A 5 -10.60 -0.11 -8.51
C SER A 5 -10.06 0.85 -7.47
N HIS A 6 -10.93 1.43 -6.65
CA HIS A 6 -10.56 2.24 -5.49
C HIS A 6 -10.01 1.35 -4.37
N ARG A 7 -8.84 0.73 -4.61
CA ARG A 7 -8.19 -0.16 -3.65
C ARG A 7 -6.83 0.40 -3.27
N PHE A 8 -6.58 0.48 -1.97
CA PHE A 8 -5.30 0.81 -1.38
C PHE A 8 -4.30 -0.34 -1.57
N VAL A 9 -3.15 -0.04 -2.17
CA VAL A 9 -2.04 -0.99 -2.39
C VAL A 9 -0.80 -0.48 -1.67
N GLU A 10 -0.12 -1.39 -0.99
CA GLU A 10 1.06 -1.07 -0.17
C GLU A 10 2.14 -0.42 -1.05
N LEU A 11 2.59 0.77 -0.63
CA LEU A 11 3.57 1.59 -1.33
C LEU A 11 4.98 1.30 -0.79
N GLN A 12 5.17 1.48 0.51
CA GLN A 12 6.45 1.29 1.18
C GLN A 12 6.26 1.02 2.68
N GLU A 13 7.28 0.40 3.27
CA GLU A 13 7.50 0.33 4.70
C GLU A 13 8.41 1.49 5.12
N ILE A 14 7.98 2.30 6.09
CA ILE A 14 8.80 3.38 6.66
C ILE A 14 9.51 2.80 7.88
N PRO A 15 10.86 2.70 7.87
CA PRO A 15 11.61 2.15 8.98
C PRO A 15 11.43 3.03 10.23
N ALA A 16 10.68 2.53 11.21
CA ALA A 16 10.50 3.22 12.46
C ALA A 16 10.55 2.20 13.61
N VAL A 17 10.95 2.64 14.80
CA VAL A 17 11.14 1.74 15.94
C VAL A 17 10.19 2.16 17.05
N ALA A 18 9.30 1.24 17.43
CA ALA A 18 8.36 1.42 18.54
C ALA A 18 7.39 2.59 18.34
N VAL A 19 6.84 2.68 17.14
CA VAL A 19 5.87 3.72 16.79
C VAL A 19 4.60 3.56 17.63
N SER A 20 4.13 4.68 18.16
CA SER A 20 2.84 4.81 18.82
C SER A 20 1.84 5.54 17.93
N HIS A 21 2.27 6.60 17.27
CA HIS A 21 1.41 7.49 16.46
C HIS A 21 2.15 8.13 15.29
N LEU A 22 1.39 8.55 14.28
CA LEU A 22 1.86 9.16 13.05
C LEU A 22 1.01 10.38 12.73
N THR A 23 1.67 11.49 12.39
CA THR A 23 0.98 12.72 11.98
C THR A 23 1.57 13.22 10.68
N ALA A 24 0.73 13.33 9.66
CA ALA A 24 1.12 13.83 8.36
C ALA A 24 0.81 15.34 8.27
N PHE A 25 1.74 16.12 7.73
CA PHE A 25 1.56 17.56 7.52
C PHE A 25 2.38 18.01 6.31
N SER A 26 2.01 19.13 5.71
CA SER A 26 2.76 19.69 4.58
C SER A 26 3.36 21.04 4.93
N MET A 27 4.62 21.25 4.55
CA MET A 27 5.29 22.54 4.60
C MET A 27 5.80 22.90 3.21
N ASN A 28 5.39 24.07 2.69
CA ASN A 28 5.83 24.56 1.38
C ASN A 28 5.60 23.57 0.22
N GLY A 29 4.49 22.83 0.25
CA GLY A 29 4.13 21.84 -0.77
C GLY A 29 4.91 20.51 -0.67
N ILE A 30 5.77 20.36 0.33
CA ILE A 30 6.47 19.11 0.61
C ILE A 30 5.73 18.38 1.73
N GLN A 31 5.53 17.07 1.58
CA GLN A 31 4.90 16.24 2.59
C GLN A 31 5.89 15.82 3.67
N HIS A 32 5.47 15.87 4.92
CA HIS A 32 6.22 15.43 6.10
C HIS A 32 5.41 14.42 6.91
N LEU A 33 6.13 13.65 7.71
CA LEU A 33 5.56 12.69 8.65
C LEU A 33 6.26 12.81 10.00
N ALA A 34 5.54 13.21 11.04
CA ALA A 34 6.01 13.12 12.42
C ALA A 34 5.66 11.74 12.98
N VAL A 35 6.64 11.07 13.58
CA VAL A 35 6.51 9.71 14.11
C VAL A 35 6.85 9.73 15.59
N ALA A 36 5.85 9.43 16.42
CA ALA A 36 6.03 9.30 17.87
C ALA A 36 6.59 7.92 18.19
N ASN A 37 7.71 7.88 18.92
CA ASN A 37 8.32 6.63 19.35
C ASN A 37 8.16 6.47 20.88
N GLN A 38 7.61 5.34 21.30
CA GLN A 38 7.22 5.12 22.70
C GLN A 38 8.23 4.30 23.51
N PHE A 39 8.60 3.10 23.08
CA PHE A 39 9.46 2.19 23.86
C PHE A 39 10.24 1.19 23.00
N ASP A 40 11.56 1.31 22.95
CA ASP A 40 12.43 0.48 22.09
C ASP A 40 12.69 -0.95 22.61
N GLY A 41 11.98 -1.36 23.66
CA GLY A 41 12.24 -2.61 24.39
C GLY A 41 13.18 -2.46 25.59
N ARG A 42 13.79 -1.27 25.77
CA ARG A 42 14.74 -0.98 26.86
C ARG A 42 14.43 0.33 27.58
N SER A 43 14.05 1.38 26.87
CA SER A 43 13.88 2.73 27.38
C SER A 43 12.65 3.41 26.78
N TYR A 44 11.97 4.23 27.59
CA TYR A 44 10.96 5.18 27.12
C TYR A 44 11.56 6.54 26.73
N ASN A 45 12.80 6.82 27.13
CA ASN A 45 13.51 8.03 26.73
C ASN A 45 14.20 7.76 25.39
N ILE A 46 13.45 7.89 24.30
CA ILE A 46 13.90 7.65 22.92
C ILE A 46 13.52 8.80 22.01
N GLU A 47 14.21 8.92 20.89
CA GLU A 47 13.96 9.97 19.92
C GLU A 47 12.75 9.63 19.05
N SER A 48 11.85 10.59 18.92
CA SER A 48 10.85 10.64 17.86
C SER A 48 11.46 11.22 16.58
N LYS A 49 10.90 10.89 15.43
CA LYS A 49 11.50 11.20 14.12
C LYS A 49 10.55 12.02 13.28
N ILE A 50 11.07 13.02 12.58
CA ILE A 50 10.35 13.75 11.54
C ILE A 50 10.96 13.36 10.21
N TYR A 51 10.13 12.94 9.27
CA TYR A 51 10.52 12.59 7.92
C TYR A 51 10.02 13.63 6.91
N GLU A 52 10.76 13.80 5.83
CA GLU A 52 10.43 14.63 4.68
C GLU A 52 10.35 13.74 3.44
N TRP A 53 9.33 13.95 2.61
CA TRP A 53 9.18 13.23 1.35
C TRP A 53 10.26 13.64 0.35
N ASN A 54 10.88 12.66 -0.30
CA ASN A 54 11.86 12.89 -1.35
C ASN A 54 11.33 12.37 -2.69
N ASP A 55 11.06 13.28 -3.62
CA ASP A 55 10.53 12.93 -4.95
C ASP A 55 11.46 12.03 -5.76
N ALA A 56 12.79 12.27 -5.67
CA ALA A 56 13.77 11.56 -6.48
C ALA A 56 13.88 10.08 -6.11
N SER A 57 13.74 9.73 -4.83
CA SER A 57 13.71 8.34 -4.37
C SER A 57 12.30 7.79 -4.18
N SER A 58 11.27 8.65 -4.19
CA SER A 58 9.89 8.30 -3.85
C SER A 58 9.78 7.65 -2.47
N THR A 59 10.50 8.19 -1.49
CA THR A 59 10.55 7.68 -0.12
C THR A 59 10.58 8.81 0.90
N PHE A 60 10.13 8.53 2.13
CA PHE A 60 10.35 9.42 3.27
C PHE A 60 11.79 9.28 3.78
N LEU A 61 12.49 10.41 3.91
CA LEU A 61 13.85 10.48 4.47
C LEU A 61 13.82 11.18 5.83
N GLU A 62 14.60 10.70 6.78
CA GLU A 62 14.69 11.35 8.10
C GLU A 62 15.22 12.77 7.94
N MET A 63 14.42 13.76 8.37
CA MET A 63 14.76 15.17 8.37
C MET A 63 15.31 15.60 9.74
N GLN A 64 14.69 15.11 10.81
CA GLN A 64 15.06 15.49 12.17
C GLN A 64 14.77 14.38 13.18
N SER A 65 15.63 14.29 14.19
CA SER A 65 15.44 13.49 15.39
C SER A 65 15.22 14.39 16.60
N ILE A 66 14.17 14.13 17.38
CA ILE A 66 13.79 14.94 18.55
C ILE A 66 13.74 14.03 19.78
N PRO A 67 14.53 14.29 20.83
CA PRO A 67 14.46 13.55 22.09
C PRO A 67 13.08 13.69 22.74
N THR A 68 12.41 12.57 22.96
CA THR A 68 11.08 12.49 23.55
C THR A 68 11.03 11.47 24.68
N LYS A 69 9.91 11.43 25.40
CA LYS A 69 9.73 10.58 26.59
C LYS A 69 8.42 9.80 26.49
N GLY A 70 8.50 8.58 25.98
CA GLY A 70 7.36 7.72 25.74
C GLY A 70 6.32 8.41 24.89
N ALA A 71 6.74 9.11 23.83
CA ALA A 71 5.83 9.91 23.03
C ALA A 71 4.70 9.06 22.48
N ILE A 72 3.49 9.60 22.49
CA ILE A 72 2.32 8.87 22.03
C ILE A 72 1.47 9.62 21.02
N ASP A 73 1.70 10.92 20.85
CA ASP A 73 1.05 11.75 19.84
C ASP A 73 1.97 12.91 19.41
N TRP A 74 1.78 13.34 18.16
CA TRP A 74 2.27 14.58 17.59
C TRP A 74 1.09 15.35 17.00
N GLU A 75 0.92 16.61 17.39
CA GLU A 75 -0.07 17.48 16.74
C GLU A 75 0.61 18.53 15.88
N ALA A 76 0.16 18.65 14.63
CA ALA A 76 0.73 19.57 13.66
C ALA A 76 -0.22 20.73 13.38
N PHE A 77 0.27 21.97 13.55
CA PHE A 77 -0.53 23.17 13.34
C PHE A 77 0.33 24.33 12.82
N SER A 78 -0.31 25.33 12.24
CA SER A 78 0.38 26.51 11.73
C SER A 78 -0.14 27.79 12.40
N MET A 79 0.79 28.70 12.70
CA MET A 79 0.49 30.04 13.22
C MET A 79 1.18 31.05 12.32
N GLU A 80 0.41 31.97 11.73
CA GLU A 80 0.91 33.01 10.83
C GLU A 80 1.82 32.46 9.70
N GLY A 81 1.46 31.30 9.14
CA GLY A 81 2.22 30.62 8.08
C GLY A 81 3.47 29.86 8.56
N THR A 82 3.78 29.89 9.85
CA THR A 82 4.89 29.10 10.43
C THR A 82 4.38 27.78 10.98
N GLN A 83 5.00 26.67 10.58
CA GLN A 83 4.66 25.34 11.08
C GLN A 83 5.12 25.14 12.53
N HIS A 84 4.30 24.48 13.32
CA HIS A 84 4.55 24.08 14.69
C HIS A 84 4.21 22.60 14.88
N LEU A 85 4.77 22.02 15.92
CA LEU A 85 4.48 20.66 16.38
C LEU A 85 4.33 20.65 17.90
N ALA A 86 3.32 19.98 18.43
CA ALA A 86 3.22 19.65 19.86
C ALA A 86 3.41 18.13 20.03
N VAL A 87 4.17 17.71 21.04
CA VAL A 87 4.33 16.28 21.37
C VAL A 87 3.68 15.96 22.70
N ALA A 88 2.91 14.88 22.74
CA ALA A 88 2.41 14.29 23.98
C ALA A 88 3.46 13.34 24.57
N ASN A 89 4.18 13.78 25.59
CA ASN A 89 5.10 12.91 26.35
C ASN A 89 4.32 12.19 27.44
N HIS A 90 4.10 10.89 27.26
CA HIS A 90 3.22 10.12 28.13
C HIS A 90 3.93 9.55 29.36
N PHE A 91 5.14 8.98 29.21
CA PHE A 91 5.83 8.27 30.29
C PHE A 91 7.34 8.23 30.07
N ASP A 92 8.14 8.52 31.11
CA ASP A 92 9.61 8.58 30.99
C ASP A 92 10.34 7.32 31.48
N GLY A 93 9.59 6.25 31.77
CA GLY A 93 10.11 5.03 32.39
C GLY A 93 9.92 4.99 33.91
N SER A 94 9.60 6.14 34.53
CA SER A 94 9.42 6.26 35.99
C SER A 94 8.11 6.95 36.38
N SER A 95 7.72 7.99 35.64
CA SER A 95 6.59 8.86 35.96
C SER A 95 5.74 9.16 34.71
N TYR A 96 4.42 9.30 34.93
CA TYR A 96 3.49 9.82 33.93
C TYR A 96 3.37 11.35 33.96
N ASN A 97 3.81 12.00 35.05
CA ASN A 97 3.89 13.46 35.11
C ASN A 97 5.15 13.91 34.38
N VAL A 98 5.06 13.98 33.06
CA VAL A 98 6.14 14.35 32.15
C VAL A 98 5.68 15.57 31.37
N ASP A 99 6.54 16.56 31.24
CA ASP A 99 6.25 17.73 30.43
C ASP A 99 6.16 17.35 28.95
N SER A 100 5.08 17.79 28.32
CA SER A 100 4.91 17.82 26.87
C SER A 100 5.54 19.08 26.31
N LYS A 101 5.83 19.10 25.00
CA LYS A 101 6.64 20.17 24.39
C LYS A 101 6.03 20.68 23.11
N VAL A 102 6.21 21.98 22.87
CA VAL A 102 5.83 22.65 21.62
C VAL A 102 7.08 23.12 20.91
N TYR A 103 7.12 22.89 19.60
CA TYR A 103 8.22 23.24 18.72
C TYR A 103 7.73 24.15 17.59
N ARG A 104 8.61 25.06 17.16
CA ARG A 104 8.40 25.94 16.00
C ARG A 104 9.43 25.61 14.93
N TRP A 105 8.99 25.57 13.69
CA TRP A 105 9.87 25.48 12.54
C TRP A 105 10.77 26.71 12.42
N ASP A 106 12.06 26.50 12.19
CA ASP A 106 13.04 27.56 11.94
C ASP A 106 13.63 27.43 10.53
N ASP A 107 13.30 28.39 9.66
CA ASP A 107 13.73 28.36 8.25
C ASP A 107 15.25 28.44 8.08
N ALA A 108 15.95 29.14 8.97
CA ALA A 108 17.38 29.35 8.87
C ALA A 108 18.17 28.05 9.14
N SER A 109 17.76 27.31 10.16
CA SER A 109 18.39 26.04 10.55
C SER A 109 17.73 24.81 9.95
N ARG A 110 16.56 24.96 9.32
CA ARG A 110 15.76 23.87 8.73
C ARG A 110 15.43 22.77 9.73
N ILE A 111 15.13 23.15 10.97
CA ILE A 111 14.72 22.23 12.05
C ILE A 111 13.61 22.82 12.91
N PHE A 112 12.88 21.96 13.60
CA PHE A 112 11.98 22.33 14.68
C PHE A 112 12.75 22.63 15.96
N LEU A 113 12.56 23.84 16.50
CA LEU A 113 13.15 24.31 17.76
C LEU A 113 12.09 24.29 18.86
N GLU A 114 12.44 23.76 20.03
CA GLU A 114 11.58 23.81 21.22
C GLU A 114 11.33 25.26 21.62
N ILE A 115 10.06 25.64 21.74
CA ILE A 115 9.65 26.98 22.19
C ILE A 115 8.99 26.95 23.57
N GLN A 116 8.48 25.80 23.99
CA GLN A 116 7.78 25.68 25.26
C GLN A 116 7.78 24.25 25.80
N SER A 117 7.91 24.14 27.13
CA SER A 117 7.66 22.93 27.91
C SER A 117 6.41 23.15 28.76
N ILE A 118 5.45 22.23 28.68
CA ILE A 118 4.14 22.33 29.33
C ILE A 118 3.94 21.13 30.26
N PRO A 119 3.74 21.34 31.58
CA PRO A 119 3.47 20.25 32.50
C PRO A 119 2.17 19.52 32.16
N THR A 120 2.29 18.20 31.95
CA THR A 120 1.17 17.31 31.61
C THR A 120 1.18 16.05 32.47
N ALA A 121 0.06 15.32 32.50
CA ALA A 121 -0.12 14.12 33.30
C ALA A 121 -0.60 12.96 32.42
N GLY A 122 0.35 12.14 31.97
CA GLY A 122 0.10 11.04 31.03
C GLY A 122 -0.53 11.56 29.76
N ALA A 123 0.06 12.60 29.16
CA ALA A 123 -0.46 13.20 27.93
C ALA A 123 -0.62 12.12 26.87
N TYR A 124 -1.83 12.02 26.32
CA TYR A 124 -2.18 11.03 25.31
C TYR A 124 -2.36 11.65 23.93
N ASP A 125 -2.89 12.86 23.89
CA ASP A 125 -3.25 13.54 22.66
C ASP A 125 -3.14 15.05 22.84
N TRP A 126 -2.84 15.74 21.74
CA TRP A 126 -2.99 17.17 21.56
C TRP A 126 -3.91 17.45 20.38
N ALA A 127 -4.86 18.37 20.55
CA ALA A 127 -5.62 18.90 19.43
C ALA A 127 -5.44 20.41 19.30
N ALA A 128 -5.15 20.86 18.09
CA ALA A 128 -4.97 22.27 17.75
C ALA A 128 -6.22 22.85 17.09
N PHE A 129 -6.60 24.06 17.49
CA PHE A 129 -7.72 24.78 16.88
C PHE A 129 -7.55 26.29 17.03
N SER A 130 -8.26 27.05 16.18
CA SER A 130 -8.23 28.50 16.23
C SER A 130 -9.63 29.05 16.53
N MET A 131 -9.70 30.04 17.42
CA MET A 131 -10.90 30.83 17.68
C MET A 131 -10.55 32.30 17.54
N ASP A 132 -11.31 33.02 16.71
CA ASP A 132 -11.10 34.44 16.44
C ASP A 132 -9.66 34.80 16.02
N GLY A 133 -9.02 33.91 15.25
CA GLY A 133 -7.64 34.07 14.78
C GLY A 133 -6.57 33.77 15.82
N ILE A 134 -6.93 33.35 17.04
CA ILE A 134 -5.99 32.99 18.10
C ILE A 134 -5.84 31.48 18.15
N GLN A 135 -4.60 31.00 18.16
CA GLN A 135 -4.30 29.57 18.29
C GLN A 135 -4.55 29.06 19.70
N HIS A 136 -5.12 27.87 19.79
CA HIS A 136 -5.35 27.13 21.02
C HIS A 136 -4.81 25.71 20.88
N LEU A 137 -4.52 25.10 22.02
CA LEU A 137 -4.19 23.68 22.15
C LEU A 137 -5.02 23.09 23.28
N VAL A 138 -5.52 21.87 23.13
CA VAL A 138 -6.08 21.10 24.23
C VAL A 138 -5.30 19.80 24.38
N VAL A 139 -4.98 19.42 25.62
CA VAL A 139 -4.30 18.16 25.93
C VAL A 139 -5.25 17.16 26.56
N ALA A 140 -5.20 15.91 26.11
CA ALA A 140 -5.80 14.77 26.78
C ALA A 140 -4.84 14.26 27.87
N ASN A 141 -5.12 14.57 29.13
CA ASN A 141 -4.39 13.96 30.24
C ASN A 141 -5.06 12.64 30.62
N SER A 142 -4.37 11.52 30.40
CA SER A 142 -4.94 10.18 30.66
C SER A 142 -4.76 9.70 32.10
N GLY A 143 -3.77 10.23 32.82
CA GLY A 143 -3.54 9.85 34.22
C GLY A 143 -2.14 10.18 34.73
N ASN A 144 -2.01 10.29 36.04
CA ASN A 144 -0.76 10.63 36.71
C ASN A 144 0.00 9.41 37.28
N GLY A 145 -0.40 8.21 36.87
CA GLY A 145 0.11 6.92 37.38
C GLY A 145 -0.57 6.41 38.65
N SER A 146 -1.36 7.23 39.34
CA SER A 146 -2.16 6.81 40.51
C SER A 146 -3.67 6.86 40.26
N SER A 147 -4.14 7.72 39.35
CA SER A 147 -5.54 7.85 38.99
C SER A 147 -5.71 8.38 37.56
N ARG A 148 -6.83 7.99 36.94
CA ARG A 148 -7.35 8.52 35.65
C ARG A 148 -8.25 9.74 35.82
N HIS A 149 -8.61 10.13 37.05
CA HIS A 149 -9.35 11.37 37.34
C HIS A 149 -8.39 12.56 37.35
N VAL A 150 -7.93 12.94 36.16
CA VAL A 150 -7.07 14.10 35.94
C VAL A 150 -7.74 15.05 34.95
N ASP A 151 -7.58 16.34 35.19
CA ASP A 151 -8.13 17.35 34.31
C ASP A 151 -7.32 17.42 33.01
N SER A 152 -8.02 17.45 31.89
CA SER A 152 -7.49 17.92 30.61
C SER A 152 -7.45 19.45 30.61
N LYS A 153 -6.57 20.03 29.79
CA LYS A 153 -6.31 21.48 29.83
C LYS A 153 -6.38 22.09 28.44
N VAL A 154 -7.03 23.23 28.35
CA VAL A 154 -7.06 24.09 27.15
C VAL A 154 -6.08 25.24 27.38
N TYR A 155 -5.27 25.52 26.38
CA TYR A 155 -4.30 26.60 26.36
C TYR A 155 -4.58 27.55 25.22
N LYS A 156 -4.25 28.83 25.44
CA LYS A 156 -4.37 29.93 24.48
C LYS A 156 -3.00 30.50 24.18
N TRP A 157 -2.69 30.72 22.91
CA TRP A 157 -1.50 31.46 22.54
C TRP A 157 -1.57 32.92 23.02
N ASP A 158 -0.50 33.39 23.65
CA ASP A 158 -0.33 34.76 24.11
C ASP A 158 0.87 35.41 23.40
N ASP A 159 0.61 36.40 22.55
CA ASP A 159 1.66 37.06 21.76
C ASP A 159 2.67 37.80 22.63
N ALA A 160 2.24 38.35 23.77
CA ALA A 160 3.10 39.14 24.64
C ALA A 160 4.22 38.30 25.26
N SER A 161 3.91 37.06 25.65
CA SER A 161 4.88 36.09 26.17
C SER A 161 5.46 35.17 25.10
N SER A 162 4.83 35.10 23.92
CA SER A 162 5.12 34.10 22.88
C SER A 162 5.05 32.66 23.43
N THR A 163 4.02 32.39 24.24
CA THR A 163 3.79 31.07 24.84
C THR A 163 2.30 30.75 24.92
N PHE A 164 1.97 29.45 25.02
CA PHE A 164 0.64 28.98 25.36
C PHE A 164 0.38 29.10 26.87
N LEU A 165 -0.65 29.85 27.24
CA LEU A 165 -1.10 30.03 28.62
C LEU A 165 -2.35 29.18 28.88
N GLU A 166 -2.45 28.57 30.06
CA GLU A 166 -3.64 27.80 30.44
C GLU A 166 -4.87 28.71 30.46
N MET A 167 -5.88 28.35 29.65
CA MET A 167 -7.16 29.04 29.55
C MET A 167 -8.21 28.37 30.45
N GLN A 168 -8.27 27.03 30.43
CA GLN A 168 -9.31 26.28 31.11
C GLN A 168 -8.81 24.89 31.53
N SER A 169 -9.23 24.45 32.71
CA SER A 169 -9.13 23.06 33.17
C SER A 169 -10.49 22.38 33.04
N ILE A 170 -10.52 21.19 32.44
CA ILE A 170 -11.74 20.42 32.19
C ILE A 170 -11.59 19.04 32.86
N PRO A 171 -12.44 18.70 33.85
CA PRO A 171 -12.42 17.38 34.47
C PRO A 171 -12.72 16.28 33.47
N THR A 172 -11.78 15.35 33.32
CA THR A 172 -11.86 14.22 32.40
C THR A 172 -11.55 12.91 33.10
N LYS A 173 -11.84 11.77 32.44
CA LYS A 173 -11.68 10.43 33.00
C LYS A 173 -10.86 9.58 32.03
N GLY A 174 -9.56 9.56 32.25
CA GLY A 174 -8.63 8.89 31.35
C GLY A 174 -8.78 9.41 29.94
N ALA A 175 -8.67 10.73 29.74
CA ALA A 175 -8.80 11.33 28.42
C ALA A 175 -7.73 10.73 27.50
N HIS A 176 -8.18 10.19 26.37
CA HIS A 176 -7.31 9.62 25.36
C HIS A 176 -7.21 10.50 24.13
N ASP A 177 -8.24 11.29 23.83
CA ASP A 177 -8.29 12.06 22.59
C ASP A 177 -9.23 13.25 22.71
N TRP A 178 -8.93 14.31 21.96
CA TRP A 178 -9.77 15.48 21.75
C TRP A 178 -9.99 15.75 20.27
N ALA A 179 -11.25 15.76 19.82
CA ALA A 179 -11.59 16.28 18.50
C ALA A 179 -12.06 17.74 18.61
N ALA A 180 -11.44 18.64 17.84
CA ALA A 180 -11.86 20.03 17.72
C ALA A 180 -12.61 20.28 16.40
N PHE A 181 -13.80 20.89 16.46
CA PHE A 181 -14.61 21.19 15.28
C PHE A 181 -15.52 22.40 15.51
N SER A 182 -16.03 22.98 14.43
CA SER A 182 -16.91 24.15 14.48
C SER A 182 -18.26 23.84 13.84
N ILE A 183 -19.34 24.29 14.50
CA ILE A 183 -20.70 24.21 13.98
C ILE A 183 -21.26 25.62 13.98
N ASP A 184 -21.66 26.11 12.81
CA ASP A 184 -22.21 27.45 12.62
C ASP A 184 -21.30 28.56 13.19
N GLY A 185 -19.98 28.38 13.07
CA GLY A 185 -18.96 29.30 13.58
C GLY A 185 -18.65 29.18 15.07
N ILE A 186 -19.33 28.30 15.80
CA ILE A 186 -19.08 28.08 17.24
C ILE A 186 -18.15 26.88 17.43
N GLN A 187 -17.06 27.08 18.16
CA GLN A 187 -16.11 26.03 18.49
C GLN A 187 -16.69 25.00 19.46
N HIS A 188 -16.41 23.73 19.20
CA HIS A 188 -16.74 22.59 20.03
C HIS A 188 -15.50 21.71 20.23
N LEU A 189 -15.53 20.93 21.31
CA LEU A 189 -14.51 19.94 21.65
C LEU A 189 -15.20 18.65 22.07
N ALA A 190 -14.80 17.49 21.54
CA ALA A 190 -15.25 16.18 22.00
C ALA A 190 -14.09 15.44 22.66
N VAL A 191 -14.29 14.93 23.88
CA VAL A 191 -13.28 14.13 24.60
C VAL A 191 -13.63 12.66 24.58
N ALA A 192 -12.65 11.82 24.28
CA ALA A 192 -12.73 10.37 24.44
C ALA A 192 -12.30 10.01 25.88
N ASN A 193 -13.27 9.64 26.72
CA ASN A 193 -12.99 9.17 28.07
C ASN A 193 -12.82 7.64 28.07
N LEU A 194 -11.59 7.16 28.29
CA LEU A 194 -11.31 5.72 28.29
C LEU A 194 -11.87 5.02 29.54
N GLY A 195 -11.78 5.64 30.72
CA GLY A 195 -12.19 4.97 31.96
C GLY A 195 -11.88 5.75 33.24
N ASP A 196 -12.55 5.37 34.34
CA ASP A 196 -12.57 6.13 35.60
C ASP A 196 -11.95 5.41 36.81
N ASP A 197 -10.90 4.64 36.55
CA ASP A 197 -10.23 3.71 37.48
C ASP A 197 -11.07 2.47 37.86
N SER A 198 -12.38 2.47 37.59
CA SER A 198 -13.27 1.36 37.94
C SER A 198 -13.93 0.70 36.73
N SER A 199 -14.24 1.47 35.70
CA SER A 199 -14.98 1.00 34.52
C SER A 199 -14.57 1.76 33.27
N HIS A 200 -14.67 1.08 32.13
CA HIS A 200 -14.57 1.61 30.77
C HIS A 200 -15.95 1.96 30.18
N ASN A 201 -17.05 1.52 30.82
CA ASN A 201 -18.42 1.87 30.41
C ASN A 201 -18.81 3.24 30.97
N ILE A 202 -18.17 4.29 30.46
CA ILE A 202 -18.41 5.67 30.89
C ILE A 202 -18.74 6.56 29.70
N ASP A 203 -19.36 7.69 30.00
CA ASP A 203 -19.71 8.67 28.99
C ASP A 203 -18.48 9.48 28.52
N SER A 204 -18.40 9.64 27.21
CA SER A 204 -17.61 10.68 26.56
C SER A 204 -18.43 11.96 26.44
N LYS A 205 -17.77 13.11 26.30
CA LYS A 205 -18.44 14.41 26.43
C LYS A 205 -18.13 15.32 25.26
N ILE A 206 -19.12 16.11 24.86
CA ILE A 206 -18.98 17.18 23.89
C ILE A 206 -19.21 18.50 24.62
N TYR A 207 -18.29 19.43 24.40
CA TYR A 207 -18.31 20.77 24.95
C TYR A 207 -18.51 21.79 23.85
N LYS A 208 -19.16 22.89 24.19
CA LYS A 208 -19.42 24.04 23.32
C LYS A 208 -18.82 25.29 23.93
N TRP A 209 -18.14 26.09 23.12
CA TRP A 209 -17.64 27.39 23.54
C TRP A 209 -18.80 28.33 23.90
N ASN A 210 -18.66 29.03 25.02
CA ASN A 210 -19.60 30.04 25.47
C ASN A 210 -18.88 31.38 25.66
N ASP A 211 -19.22 32.36 24.82
CA ASP A 211 -18.59 33.68 24.86
C ASP A 211 -18.81 34.41 26.18
N ALA A 212 -20.01 34.30 26.77
CA ALA A 212 -20.38 35.01 27.98
C ALA A 212 -19.55 34.57 29.19
N SER A 213 -19.21 33.27 29.28
CA SER A 213 -18.30 32.74 30.30
C SER A 213 -16.84 32.64 29.86
N SER A 214 -16.55 32.87 28.57
CA SER A 214 -15.23 32.62 27.96
C SER A 214 -14.69 31.23 28.33
N ALA A 215 -15.54 30.20 28.19
CA ALA A 215 -15.22 28.84 28.57
C ALA A 215 -16.00 27.81 27.74
N PHE A 216 -15.42 26.62 27.60
CA PHE A 216 -16.11 25.44 27.09
C PHE A 216 -17.04 24.88 28.15
N LEU A 217 -18.33 24.77 27.82
CA LEU A 217 -19.36 24.20 28.68
C LEU A 217 -19.84 22.88 28.10
N GLU A 218 -20.12 21.90 28.96
CA GLU A 218 -20.65 20.61 28.53
C GLU A 218 -21.97 20.83 27.80
N MET A 219 -22.06 20.33 26.57
CA MET A 219 -23.23 20.39 25.70
C MET A 219 -23.95 19.04 25.68
N GLN A 220 -23.20 17.95 25.62
CA GLN A 220 -23.76 16.61 25.50
C GLN A 220 -22.86 15.57 26.18
N SER A 221 -23.50 14.58 26.79
CA SER A 221 -22.86 13.35 27.29
C SER A 221 -23.30 12.19 26.40
N ILE A 222 -22.36 11.39 25.93
CA ILE A 222 -22.58 10.26 25.03
C ILE A 222 -22.05 8.99 25.69
N PRO A 223 -22.90 7.98 25.95
CA PRO A 223 -22.45 6.69 26.46
C PRO A 223 -21.46 6.04 25.49
N THR A 224 -20.25 5.77 26.00
CA THR A 224 -19.17 5.13 25.24
C THR A 224 -18.61 3.93 26.00
N LYS A 225 -17.77 3.16 25.32
CA LYS A 225 -17.20 1.92 25.85
C LYS A 225 -15.70 1.94 25.63
N GLY A 226 -14.98 2.49 26.60
CA GLY A 226 -13.54 2.69 26.53
C GLY A 226 -13.17 3.52 25.31
N ALA A 227 -13.76 4.70 25.15
CA ALA A 227 -13.49 5.55 24.01
C ALA A 227 -12.02 5.97 24.00
N VAL A 228 -11.38 5.86 22.83
CA VAL A 228 -9.97 6.20 22.64
C VAL A 228 -9.71 7.21 21.54
N CYS A 229 -10.67 7.43 20.64
CA CYS A 229 -10.57 8.41 19.55
C CYS A 229 -11.96 8.93 19.19
N TRP A 230 -12.06 10.23 18.95
CA TRP A 230 -13.10 10.91 18.23
C TRP A 230 -12.54 11.45 16.92
N GLU A 231 -13.17 11.11 15.80
CA GLU A 231 -12.82 11.68 14.51
C GLU A 231 -13.94 12.61 14.04
N ALA A 232 -13.61 13.87 13.77
CA ALA A 232 -14.55 14.90 13.35
C ALA A 232 -14.43 15.19 11.85
N PHE A 233 -15.53 15.09 11.13
CA PHE A 233 -15.56 15.33 9.69
C PHE A 233 -16.93 15.87 9.25
N SER A 234 -16.99 16.42 8.03
CA SER A 234 -18.22 16.97 7.48
C SER A 234 -18.57 16.31 6.16
N ILE A 235 -19.84 15.95 6.00
CA ILE A 235 -20.40 15.43 4.75
C ILE A 235 -21.46 16.41 4.29
N ASN A 236 -21.28 16.97 3.09
CA ASN A 236 -22.21 17.95 2.50
C ASN A 236 -22.54 19.11 3.46
N GLY A 237 -21.54 19.60 4.21
CA GLY A 237 -21.67 20.69 5.19
C GLY A 237 -22.32 20.30 6.52
N THR A 238 -22.72 19.03 6.71
CA THR A 238 -23.22 18.55 8.02
C THR A 238 -22.10 17.91 8.82
N GLN A 239 -21.93 18.35 10.06
CA GLN A 239 -20.92 17.80 10.98
C GLN A 239 -21.29 16.38 11.42
N HIS A 240 -20.28 15.51 11.42
CA HIS A 240 -20.34 14.14 11.92
C HIS A 240 -19.20 13.90 12.90
N LEU A 241 -19.36 12.88 13.74
CA LEU A 241 -18.35 12.38 14.67
C LEU A 241 -18.34 10.86 14.61
N ALA A 242 -17.16 10.25 14.52
CA ALA A 242 -16.98 8.81 14.74
C ALA A 242 -16.23 8.57 16.05
N VAL A 243 -16.65 7.60 16.86
CA VAL A 243 -15.93 7.20 18.09
C VAL A 243 -15.40 5.78 17.96
N ALA A 244 -14.12 5.61 18.24
CA ALA A 244 -13.48 4.31 18.41
C ALA A 244 -13.72 3.81 19.84
N ASN A 245 -14.51 2.74 19.97
CA ASN A 245 -14.72 2.06 21.25
C ASN A 245 -13.74 0.88 21.38
N LEU A 246 -12.88 0.94 22.39
CA LEU A 246 -11.83 -0.06 22.60
C LEU A 246 -12.34 -1.30 23.35
N HIS A 247 -13.06 -1.11 24.47
CA HIS A 247 -13.34 -2.18 25.44
C HIS A 247 -14.48 -1.81 26.41
N ASP A 248 -15.32 -2.78 26.78
CA ASP A 248 -16.51 -2.57 27.61
C ASP A 248 -16.46 -3.27 28.99
N ASP A 249 -15.27 -3.32 29.60
CA ASP A 249 -14.94 -4.07 30.82
C ASP A 249 -14.90 -5.60 30.66
N SER A 250 -15.48 -6.14 29.59
CA SER A 250 -15.59 -7.58 29.35
C SER A 250 -14.95 -8.04 28.05
N SER A 251 -15.08 -7.25 26.98
CA SER A 251 -14.64 -7.64 25.64
C SER A 251 -14.13 -6.41 24.86
N TYR A 252 -13.20 -6.68 23.94
CA TYR A 252 -12.72 -5.74 22.92
C TYR A 252 -13.55 -5.80 21.63
N LYS A 253 -14.45 -6.78 21.46
CA LYS A 253 -15.38 -6.84 20.32
C LYS A 253 -16.56 -5.90 20.56
N VAL A 254 -16.26 -4.62 20.56
CA VAL A 254 -17.21 -3.54 20.80
C VAL A 254 -17.42 -2.76 19.52
N ASP A 255 -18.69 -2.57 19.15
CA ASP A 255 -19.06 -1.72 18.03
C ASP A 255 -18.66 -0.26 18.28
N SER A 256 -18.01 0.32 17.28
CA SER A 256 -17.77 1.76 17.17
C SER A 256 -18.98 2.46 16.54
N LYS A 257 -19.10 3.77 16.74
CA LYS A 257 -20.34 4.50 16.40
C LYS A 257 -20.04 5.73 15.56
N VAL A 258 -20.95 6.05 14.64
CA VAL A 258 -20.98 7.32 13.90
C VAL A 258 -22.22 8.11 14.33
N TYR A 259 -22.02 9.40 14.54
CA TYR A 259 -23.03 10.36 14.93
C TYR A 259 -23.11 11.48 13.92
N GLN A 260 -24.32 12.01 13.72
CA GLN A 260 -24.59 13.16 12.88
C GLN A 260 -25.19 14.30 13.71
N TRP A 261 -24.76 15.52 13.43
CA TRP A 261 -25.32 16.71 14.04
C TRP A 261 -26.77 16.94 13.61
N HIS A 262 -27.66 17.14 14.59
CA HIS A 262 -29.08 17.43 14.35
C HIS A 262 -29.40 18.89 14.66
N HIS A 263 -29.46 19.74 13.62
CA HIS A 263 -29.60 21.20 13.73
C HIS A 263 -30.85 21.68 14.52
N VAL A 264 -31.93 20.90 14.57
CA VAL A 264 -33.14 21.29 15.34
C VAL A 264 -33.01 20.96 16.83
N ALA A 265 -32.34 19.85 17.14
CA ALA A 265 -32.20 19.38 18.52
C ALA A 265 -30.91 19.85 19.18
N TYR A 266 -29.99 20.44 18.41
CA TYR A 266 -28.67 20.89 18.84
C TYR A 266 -27.91 19.78 19.58
N THR A 267 -27.91 18.58 19.00
CA THR A 267 -27.30 17.38 19.57
C THR A 267 -26.82 16.44 18.46
N PHE A 268 -25.82 15.62 18.77
CA PHE A 268 -25.38 14.52 17.93
C PHE A 268 -26.26 13.29 18.16
N LEU A 269 -26.75 12.70 17.07
CA LEU A 269 -27.56 11.48 17.08
C LEU A 269 -26.79 10.35 16.41
N GLU A 270 -26.81 9.16 17.00
CA GLU A 270 -26.22 7.96 16.39
C GLU A 270 -26.93 7.66 15.08
N THR A 271 -26.16 7.50 14.01
CA THR A 271 -26.64 7.16 12.66
C THR A 271 -26.19 5.78 12.23
N GLN A 272 -25.04 5.32 12.74
CA GLN A 272 -24.49 4.03 12.35
C GLN A 272 -23.70 3.36 13.49
N SER A 273 -23.85 2.03 13.58
CA SER A 273 -22.98 1.13 14.34
C SER A 273 -22.03 0.43 13.37
N ILE A 274 -20.73 0.49 13.64
CA ILE A 274 -19.68 -0.17 12.87
C ILE A 274 -19.09 -1.30 13.73
N PRO A 275 -19.24 -2.57 13.34
CA PRO A 275 -18.60 -3.67 14.03
C PRO A 275 -17.08 -3.54 13.98
N THR A 276 -16.47 -3.40 15.16
CA THR A 276 -15.02 -3.21 15.33
C THR A 276 -14.46 -4.14 16.39
N GLU A 277 -13.15 -4.32 16.39
CA GLU A 277 -12.44 -5.26 17.26
C GLU A 277 -11.25 -4.54 17.89
N GLY A 278 -11.48 -4.00 19.09
CA GLY A 278 -10.53 -3.18 19.83
C GLY A 278 -10.14 -1.96 19.01
N ALA A 279 -11.12 -1.17 18.55
CA ALA A 279 -10.84 -0.01 17.72
C ALA A 279 -9.96 0.97 18.50
N PHE A 280 -8.83 1.35 17.90
CA PHE A 280 -7.87 2.26 18.52
C PHE A 280 -7.94 3.67 17.92
N ASP A 281 -8.35 3.78 16.66
CA ASP A 281 -8.32 5.02 15.91
C ASP A 281 -9.31 5.02 14.76
N PHE A 282 -9.79 6.21 14.42
CA PHE A 282 -10.52 6.52 13.20
C PHE A 282 -9.85 7.68 12.47
N THR A 283 -9.73 7.57 11.15
CA THR A 283 -9.27 8.70 10.32
C THR A 283 -10.23 8.90 9.16
N ALA A 284 -10.74 10.12 9.04
CA ALA A 284 -11.61 10.55 7.97
C ALA A 284 -10.77 11.22 6.86
N PHE A 285 -11.07 10.88 5.61
CA PHE A 285 -10.39 11.46 4.46
C PHE A 285 -11.30 11.47 3.24
N SER A 286 -11.02 12.31 2.25
CA SER A 286 -11.84 12.45 1.06
C SER A 286 -11.09 12.01 -0.19
N MET A 287 -11.71 11.17 -1.01
CA MET A 287 -11.19 10.75 -2.31
C MET A 287 -12.19 11.11 -3.39
N GLU A 288 -11.76 11.85 -4.41
CA GLU A 288 -12.60 12.26 -5.56
C GLU A 288 -13.94 12.89 -5.08
N GLY A 289 -13.89 13.70 -4.02
CA GLY A 289 -15.07 14.35 -3.42
C GLY A 289 -15.98 13.44 -2.58
N THR A 290 -15.62 12.17 -2.37
CA THR A 290 -16.38 11.25 -1.50
C THR A 290 -15.68 11.03 -0.16
N GLN A 291 -16.44 11.13 0.93
CA GLN A 291 -15.95 10.87 2.28
C GLN A 291 -15.66 9.38 2.49
N HIS A 292 -14.54 9.11 3.16
CA HIS A 292 -14.11 7.79 3.59
C HIS A 292 -13.73 7.83 5.07
N LEU A 293 -13.68 6.65 5.66
CA LEU A 293 -13.32 6.45 7.06
C LEU A 293 -12.48 5.18 7.17
N ALA A 294 -11.28 5.28 7.75
CA ALA A 294 -10.43 4.13 8.09
C ALA A 294 -10.51 3.87 9.59
N VAL A 295 -10.55 2.60 10.00
CA VAL A 295 -10.50 2.20 11.42
C VAL A 295 -9.29 1.32 11.68
N ALA A 296 -8.56 1.59 12.77
CA ALA A 296 -7.48 0.74 13.26
C ALA A 296 -8.02 -0.29 14.25
N ASN A 297 -8.11 -1.57 13.85
CA ASN A 297 -8.50 -2.65 14.76
C ASN A 297 -7.26 -3.24 15.44
N HIS A 298 -7.24 -3.21 16.77
CA HIS A 298 -6.06 -3.58 17.56
C HIS A 298 -6.09 -5.00 18.13
N PHE A 299 -7.25 -5.46 18.62
CA PHE A 299 -7.34 -6.72 19.37
C PHE A 299 -8.77 -7.26 19.46
N ASP A 300 -8.95 -8.57 19.26
CA ASP A 300 -10.26 -9.22 19.19
C ASP A 300 -10.59 -10.17 20.38
N ASP A 301 -10.09 -9.86 21.58
CA ASP A 301 -10.08 -10.76 22.76
C ASP A 301 -9.11 -11.94 22.67
N SER A 302 -8.62 -12.29 21.48
CA SER A 302 -7.79 -13.49 21.28
C SER A 302 -6.46 -13.20 20.60
N SER A 303 -6.43 -12.26 19.65
CA SER A 303 -5.28 -11.98 18.80
C SER A 303 -5.17 -10.50 18.48
N HIS A 304 -3.93 -10.06 18.29
CA HIS A 304 -3.62 -8.77 17.67
C HIS A 304 -3.59 -8.84 16.15
N ASN A 305 -3.67 -10.02 15.53
CA ASN A 305 -3.76 -10.17 14.08
C ASN A 305 -5.19 -9.91 13.62
N VAL A 306 -5.58 -8.65 13.65
CA VAL A 306 -6.93 -8.20 13.29
C VAL A 306 -6.81 -7.28 12.09
N ASP A 307 -7.65 -7.53 11.09
CA ASP A 307 -7.71 -6.67 9.91
C ASP A 307 -8.32 -5.31 10.26
N SER A 308 -7.66 -4.25 9.83
CA SER A 308 -8.20 -2.90 9.82
C SER A 308 -9.05 -2.68 8.57
N LYS A 309 -9.97 -1.73 8.61
CA LYS A 309 -10.99 -1.59 7.56
C LYS A 309 -11.08 -0.17 7.03
N VAL A 310 -11.41 -0.06 5.75
CA VAL A 310 -11.68 1.21 5.08
C VAL A 310 -13.13 1.18 4.58
N TYR A 311 -13.84 2.25 4.89
CA TYR A 311 -15.22 2.46 4.52
C TYR A 311 -15.36 3.66 3.60
N LYS A 312 -16.38 3.61 2.74
CA LYS A 312 -16.79 4.69 1.85
C LYS A 312 -18.19 5.14 2.22
N TRP A 313 -18.42 6.45 2.25
CA TRP A 313 -19.75 7.01 2.41
C TRP A 313 -20.64 6.69 1.22
N ASP A 314 -21.84 6.20 1.50
CA ASP A 314 -22.89 5.95 0.52
C ASP A 314 -24.06 6.91 0.74
N ASP A 315 -24.25 7.85 -0.18
CA ASP A 315 -25.30 8.86 -0.08
C ASP A 315 -26.72 8.26 -0.08
N ALA A 316 -26.91 7.12 -0.74
CA ALA A 316 -28.22 6.48 -0.85
C ALA A 316 -28.71 5.92 0.49
N SER A 317 -27.82 5.31 1.26
CA SER A 317 -28.11 4.81 2.60
C SER A 317 -27.79 5.80 3.71
N SER A 318 -27.02 6.86 3.42
CA SER A 318 -26.44 7.76 4.43
C SER A 318 -25.64 6.99 5.48
N THR A 319 -24.83 6.03 5.04
CA THR A 319 -23.97 5.21 5.90
C THR A 319 -22.62 4.93 5.25
N PHE A 320 -21.65 4.53 6.06
CA PHE A 320 -20.35 4.04 5.62
C PHE A 320 -20.41 2.55 5.26
N LEU A 321 -20.05 2.21 4.03
CA LEU A 321 -19.97 0.84 3.52
C LEU A 321 -18.51 0.39 3.46
N GLU A 322 -18.21 -0.81 3.95
CA GLU A 322 -16.86 -1.39 3.90
C GLU A 322 -16.46 -1.59 2.42
N ILE A 323 -15.32 -1.03 2.02
CA ILE A 323 -14.77 -1.21 0.67
C ILE A 323 -13.48 -2.03 0.66
N GLN A 324 -12.78 -2.10 1.78
CA GLN A 324 -11.53 -2.83 1.89
C GLN A 324 -11.24 -3.29 3.32
N SER A 325 -10.79 -4.55 3.44
CA SER A 325 -10.12 -5.09 4.61
C SER A 325 -8.61 -5.09 4.36
N ILE A 326 -7.85 -4.57 5.31
CA ILE A 326 -6.39 -4.43 5.25
C ILE A 326 -5.79 -5.27 6.38
N PRO A 327 -5.02 -6.32 6.07
CA PRO A 327 -4.36 -7.12 7.09
C PRO A 327 -3.40 -6.28 7.92
N THR A 328 -3.68 -6.21 9.22
CA THR A 328 -2.86 -5.48 10.20
C THR A 328 -2.57 -6.34 11.43
N ASN A 329 -1.59 -5.91 12.22
CA ASN A 329 -1.23 -6.50 13.50
C ASN A 329 -1.16 -5.38 14.54
N ALA A 330 -2.01 -5.41 15.57
CA ALA A 330 -2.07 -4.39 16.61
C ALA A 330 -2.08 -2.96 16.03
N ALA A 331 -2.97 -2.70 15.05
CA ALA A 331 -3.05 -1.37 14.45
C ALA A 331 -3.42 -0.34 15.53
N ARG A 332 -2.69 0.78 15.58
CA ARG A 332 -2.92 1.83 16.59
C ARG A 332 -3.39 3.15 16.02
N ASN A 333 -2.97 3.48 14.80
CA ASN A 333 -3.23 4.78 14.23
C ASN A 333 -3.16 4.74 12.71
N TRP A 334 -4.00 5.54 12.07
CA TRP A 334 -4.00 5.87 10.66
C TRP A 334 -3.60 7.34 10.47
N ALA A 335 -2.85 7.62 9.41
CA ALA A 335 -2.61 8.98 8.94
C ALA A 335 -2.96 9.06 7.46
N ALA A 336 -3.92 9.92 7.11
CA ALA A 336 -4.27 10.20 5.73
C ALA A 336 -3.51 11.42 5.22
N PHE A 337 -3.00 11.37 4.00
CA PHE A 337 -2.33 12.49 3.35
C PHE A 337 -2.37 12.38 1.83
N SER A 338 -2.30 13.52 1.15
CA SER A 338 -2.35 13.58 -0.31
C SER A 338 -1.01 14.01 -0.88
N MET A 339 -0.51 13.30 -1.89
CA MET A 339 0.69 13.67 -2.64
C MET A 339 0.33 13.68 -4.11
N ASP A 340 0.57 14.82 -4.79
CA ASP A 340 0.23 15.01 -6.21
C ASP A 340 -1.24 14.67 -6.55
N GLY A 341 -2.17 14.96 -5.63
CA GLY A 341 -3.60 14.66 -5.78
C GLY A 341 -3.96 13.18 -5.64
N ILE A 342 -3.02 12.34 -5.19
CA ILE A 342 -3.25 10.93 -4.86
C ILE A 342 -3.36 10.81 -3.35
N GLU A 343 -4.45 10.21 -2.87
CA GLU A 343 -4.63 9.93 -1.45
C GLU A 343 -3.80 8.71 -1.02
N HIS A 344 -3.11 8.89 0.10
CA HIS A 344 -2.31 7.90 0.79
C HIS A 344 -2.83 7.70 2.21
N LEU A 345 -2.70 6.46 2.68
CA LEU A 345 -2.92 6.12 4.08
C LEU A 345 -1.64 5.54 4.62
N ALA A 346 -1.17 5.98 5.78
CA ALA A 346 -0.19 5.27 6.59
C ALA A 346 -0.90 4.64 7.79
N VAL A 347 -0.52 3.41 8.15
CA VAL A 347 -0.91 2.82 9.44
C VAL A 347 0.34 2.50 10.23
N ASN A 348 0.22 2.68 11.54
CA ASN A 348 1.07 1.99 12.50
C ASN A 348 0.49 0.59 12.79
N SER A 349 1.19 -0.47 12.37
CA SER A 349 0.79 -1.86 12.59
C SER A 349 1.96 -2.68 13.12
N GLY A 350 1.96 -2.93 14.43
CA GLY A 350 2.95 -3.78 15.10
C GLY A 350 4.21 -3.01 15.41
N LYS A 351 5.29 -3.23 14.65
CA LYS A 351 6.54 -2.47 14.77
C LYS A 351 6.82 -1.57 13.56
N ASP A 352 6.06 -1.72 12.49
CA ASP A 352 6.35 -1.13 11.20
C ASP A 352 5.25 -0.14 10.83
N VAL A 353 5.64 0.89 10.09
CA VAL A 353 4.71 1.83 9.47
C VAL A 353 4.58 1.43 8.02
N ARG A 354 3.36 1.21 7.56
CA ARG A 354 3.09 0.90 6.16
C ARG A 354 2.26 1.99 5.55
N SER A 355 2.62 2.41 4.35
CA SER A 355 1.83 3.34 3.56
C SER A 355 1.16 2.62 2.41
N TRP A 356 -0.04 3.05 2.03
CA TRP A 356 -0.77 2.60 0.86
C TRP A 356 -1.06 3.77 -0.07
N SER A 357 -1.15 3.48 -1.37
CA SER A 357 -1.58 4.42 -2.40
C SER A 357 -2.77 3.88 -3.16
N LEU A 358 -3.58 4.76 -3.73
CA LEU A 358 -4.66 4.39 -4.63
C LEU A 358 -4.09 3.81 -5.94
N ALA A 359 -4.44 2.58 -6.30
CA ALA A 359 -3.94 1.96 -7.52
C ALA A 359 -4.54 2.62 -8.80
N ALA A 360 -3.73 3.35 -9.57
CA ALA A 360 -4.07 3.73 -10.94
C ALA A 360 -3.98 2.48 -11.86
N LEU A 361 -5.13 1.90 -12.22
CA LEU A 361 -5.24 0.68 -13.06
C LEU A 361 -4.86 0.90 -14.55
N GLY A 362 -3.65 1.37 -14.82
CA GLY A 362 -3.07 1.33 -16.18
C GLY A 362 -2.40 -0.02 -16.51
N GLY A 363 -1.86 -0.74 -15.52
CA GLY A 363 -0.97 -1.90 -15.76
C GLY A 363 -1.55 -3.29 -15.44
N TYR A 364 -2.66 -3.38 -14.71
CA TYR A 364 -3.09 -4.64 -14.08
C TYR A 364 -4.03 -5.52 -14.95
N LEU A 365 -4.71 -4.95 -15.94
CA LEU A 365 -5.67 -5.70 -16.77
C LEU A 365 -5.01 -6.70 -17.73
N VAL A 366 -3.73 -6.49 -18.10
CA VAL A 366 -3.01 -7.41 -18.98
C VAL A 366 -2.61 -8.69 -18.24
N ALA A 367 -2.28 -8.60 -16.94
CA ALA A 367 -1.75 -9.72 -16.14
C ALA A 367 -2.82 -10.78 -15.76
N LEU A 368 -4.08 -10.39 -15.58
CA LEU A 368 -5.15 -11.31 -15.17
C LEU A 368 -5.84 -12.04 -16.33
N SER A 369 -5.63 -11.61 -17.58
CA SER A 369 -6.26 -12.23 -18.76
C SER A 369 -5.64 -13.59 -19.14
N VAL A 370 -4.38 -13.82 -18.82
CA VAL A 370 -3.62 -15.02 -19.21
C VAL A 370 -3.88 -16.24 -18.32
N PRO A 371 -3.97 -16.12 -16.97
CA PRO A 371 -4.18 -17.28 -16.09
C PRO A 371 -5.62 -17.84 -16.15
N ILE A 372 -6.63 -16.98 -16.31
CA ILE A 372 -8.06 -17.38 -16.35
C ILE A 372 -8.36 -18.19 -17.62
N PHE A 373 -7.69 -17.88 -18.73
CA PHE A 373 -7.79 -18.64 -19.98
C PHE A 373 -7.16 -20.04 -19.85
N MET A 374 -6.06 -20.19 -19.11
CA MET A 374 -5.40 -21.49 -18.87
C MET A 374 -6.15 -22.38 -17.89
N ALA A 375 -6.79 -21.81 -16.86
CA ALA A 375 -7.57 -22.58 -15.87
C ALA A 375 -8.79 -23.28 -16.49
N LYS A 376 -9.44 -22.65 -17.49
CA LYS A 376 -10.59 -23.25 -18.21
C LYS A 376 -10.19 -24.43 -19.12
N MET A 377 -8.96 -24.46 -19.63
CA MET A 377 -8.46 -25.58 -20.45
C MET A 377 -8.14 -26.83 -19.59
N CYS A 378 -7.71 -26.65 -18.34
CA CYS A 378 -7.40 -27.78 -17.45
C CYS A 378 -8.63 -28.52 -16.92
N GLN A 379 -9.81 -27.87 -16.85
CA GLN A 379 -11.03 -28.50 -16.34
C GLN A 379 -11.70 -29.47 -17.35
N GLN A 380 -11.37 -29.39 -18.65
CA GLN A 380 -11.95 -30.26 -19.68
C GLN A 380 -11.18 -31.58 -19.93
N ALA A 381 -9.99 -31.77 -19.35
CA ALA A 381 -9.14 -32.94 -19.64
C ALA A 381 -9.25 -34.10 -18.62
N GLY A 382 -10.14 -34.00 -17.62
CA GLY A 382 -10.13 -34.83 -16.42
C GLY A 382 -11.11 -36.01 -16.34
N SER A 383 -11.56 -36.62 -17.44
CA SER A 383 -12.40 -37.84 -17.38
C SER A 383 -11.75 -39.02 -18.08
N TYR A 384 -11.25 -40.02 -17.34
CA TYR A 384 -11.28 -41.46 -17.72
C TYR A 384 -10.88 -42.35 -16.52
N SER A 385 -11.54 -43.50 -16.41
CA SER A 385 -11.75 -44.37 -15.24
C SER A 385 -10.68 -45.45 -14.94
N GLU A 386 -10.71 -45.97 -13.69
CA GLU A 386 -9.87 -47.02 -13.06
C GLU A 386 -10.00 -48.46 -13.63
N VAL A 387 -8.95 -49.31 -13.47
CA VAL A 387 -9.00 -50.78 -13.18
C VAL A 387 -7.69 -51.28 -12.49
N PRO A 388 -7.70 -52.27 -11.54
CA PRO A 388 -6.57 -52.64 -10.63
C PRO A 388 -5.97 -54.07 -10.81
N LEU A 389 -4.83 -54.43 -10.15
CA LEU A 389 -4.51 -55.81 -9.65
C LEU A 389 -3.19 -56.02 -8.84
N LYS A 390 -3.35 -56.55 -7.60
CA LYS A 390 -2.68 -57.63 -6.78
C LYS A 390 -1.15 -57.80 -6.51
N LYS A 391 -0.86 -57.82 -5.19
CA LYS A 391 -0.09 -58.75 -4.27
C LYS A 391 1.38 -59.15 -4.53
N VAL A 392 2.26 -58.78 -3.59
CA VAL A 392 3.27 -59.65 -2.92
C VAL A 392 3.42 -59.22 -1.44
N GLN A 393 3.31 -60.17 -0.51
CA GLN A 393 3.47 -60.03 0.95
C GLN A 393 4.61 -60.95 1.40
N THR A 394 5.69 -60.43 2.00
CA THR A 394 6.51 -61.10 3.05
C THR A 394 7.60 -60.22 3.68
N GLN A 395 7.33 -58.92 3.92
CA GLN A 395 8.13 -58.07 4.84
C GLN A 395 7.25 -57.29 5.85
N ARG A 396 5.93 -57.55 5.84
CA ARG A 396 4.92 -56.72 6.51
C ARG A 396 4.68 -57.05 8.00
N GLN A 397 5.26 -58.11 8.53
CA GLN A 397 4.97 -58.55 9.90
C GLN A 397 5.93 -58.00 10.97
N GLN A 398 7.14 -57.56 10.61
CA GLN A 398 8.05 -56.92 11.57
C GLN A 398 7.85 -55.40 11.68
N ALA A 399 7.35 -54.75 10.62
CA ALA A 399 7.03 -53.32 10.65
C ALA A 399 5.72 -52.98 11.38
N LYS A 400 4.82 -53.96 11.53
CA LYS A 400 3.50 -53.75 12.14
C LYS A 400 3.55 -53.57 13.66
N GLN A 401 4.46 -54.27 14.33
CA GLN A 401 4.64 -54.16 15.79
C GLN A 401 5.29 -52.85 16.24
N LEU A 402 6.04 -52.16 15.37
CA LEU A 402 6.65 -50.86 15.69
C LEU A 402 5.70 -49.67 15.46
N MET A 403 4.76 -49.80 14.52
CA MET A 403 3.82 -48.73 14.14
C MET A 403 2.61 -48.64 15.09
N GLU A 404 2.17 -49.75 15.68
CA GLU A 404 1.12 -49.78 16.72
C GLU A 404 1.56 -49.09 18.03
N LEU A 405 2.87 -49.09 18.33
CA LEU A 405 3.41 -48.41 19.52
C LEU A 405 3.41 -46.88 19.40
N LEU A 406 3.24 -46.33 18.19
CA LEU A 406 3.38 -44.90 17.87
C LEU A 406 2.08 -44.25 17.34
N GLY A 407 0.97 -44.98 17.27
CA GLY A 407 -0.35 -44.43 16.92
C GLY A 407 -0.48 -43.89 15.48
N LEU A 408 0.29 -44.41 14.51
CA LEU A 408 0.27 -43.94 13.11
C LEU A 408 -0.44 -44.92 12.15
N PRO A 409 -1.19 -44.44 11.14
CA PRO A 409 -1.93 -45.28 10.19
C PRO A 409 -1.04 -45.98 9.12
N ASP A 410 -1.57 -47.07 8.56
CA ASP A 410 -0.83 -48.30 8.21
C ASP A 410 -0.27 -48.41 6.75
N THR A 411 0.05 -47.32 6.03
CA THR A 411 0.64 -47.44 4.65
C THR A 411 1.67 -46.39 4.25
N PHE A 412 2.96 -46.80 4.20
CA PHE A 412 4.11 -45.92 3.89
C PHE A 412 4.56 -45.88 2.41
N SER A 413 3.82 -46.47 1.45
CA SER A 413 4.19 -46.40 0.02
C SER A 413 3.63 -45.18 -0.71
N GLY A 414 2.53 -44.59 -0.23
CA GLY A 414 1.95 -43.36 -0.82
C GLY A 414 2.71 -42.08 -0.45
N ALA A 415 3.19 -41.98 0.81
CA ALA A 415 3.87 -40.79 1.31
C ALA A 415 5.19 -40.48 0.57
N ARG A 416 5.96 -41.50 0.14
CA ARG A 416 7.19 -41.29 -0.64
C ARG A 416 6.93 -40.81 -2.08
N GLN A 417 5.77 -41.12 -2.65
CA GLN A 417 5.40 -40.71 -4.00
C GLN A 417 4.83 -39.29 -4.00
N ILE A 418 4.06 -38.94 -2.95
CA ILE A 418 3.55 -37.58 -2.71
C ILE A 418 4.68 -36.61 -2.34
N ILE A 419 5.63 -37.00 -1.49
CA ILE A 419 6.80 -36.16 -1.11
C ILE A 419 7.77 -35.97 -2.29
N LYS A 420 7.86 -36.94 -3.22
CA LYS A 420 8.63 -36.74 -4.46
C LYS A 420 7.89 -35.85 -5.45
N GLN A 421 6.58 -36.01 -5.65
CA GLN A 421 5.83 -35.12 -6.55
C GLN A 421 5.75 -33.68 -6.00
N SER A 422 5.61 -33.49 -4.69
CA SER A 422 5.55 -32.16 -4.07
C SER A 422 6.88 -31.42 -4.12
N LYS A 423 8.02 -32.10 -3.95
CA LYS A 423 9.35 -31.47 -4.11
C LYS A 423 9.64 -31.05 -5.55
N TYR A 424 9.14 -31.79 -6.55
CA TYR A 424 9.26 -31.41 -7.96
C TYR A 424 8.35 -30.25 -8.32
N VAL A 425 7.10 -30.25 -7.84
CA VAL A 425 6.17 -29.13 -8.05
C VAL A 425 6.66 -27.87 -7.33
N LEU A 426 7.20 -27.99 -6.12
CA LEU A 426 7.74 -26.87 -5.36
C LEU A 426 9.03 -26.31 -5.99
N ALA A 427 9.93 -27.16 -6.50
CA ALA A 427 11.13 -26.70 -7.19
C ALA A 427 10.80 -26.03 -8.53
N VAL A 428 9.85 -26.56 -9.29
CA VAL A 428 9.38 -25.95 -10.55
C VAL A 428 8.62 -24.65 -10.28
N LYS A 429 7.80 -24.59 -9.23
CA LYS A 429 7.12 -23.38 -8.78
C LYS A 429 8.12 -22.31 -8.31
N MET A 430 9.11 -22.66 -7.50
CA MET A 430 10.17 -21.74 -7.05
C MET A 430 11.06 -21.25 -8.19
N LEU A 431 11.36 -22.07 -9.19
CA LEU A 431 12.12 -21.66 -10.39
C LEU A 431 11.29 -20.77 -11.34
N LEU A 432 9.99 -21.04 -11.47
CA LEU A 432 9.08 -20.18 -12.25
C LEU A 432 8.83 -18.85 -11.55
N GLU A 433 8.63 -18.86 -10.23
CA GLU A 433 8.41 -17.66 -9.43
C GLU A 433 9.67 -16.80 -9.36
N SER A 434 10.86 -17.38 -9.12
CA SER A 434 12.13 -16.61 -9.10
C SER A 434 12.52 -16.06 -10.48
N GLY A 435 12.29 -16.82 -11.56
CA GLY A 435 12.51 -16.36 -12.93
C GLY A 435 11.52 -15.27 -13.36
N MET A 436 10.26 -15.36 -12.94
CA MET A 436 9.25 -14.32 -13.17
C MET A 436 9.50 -13.09 -12.32
N LEU A 437 9.88 -13.22 -11.04
CA LEU A 437 10.21 -12.09 -10.17
C LEU A 437 11.41 -11.31 -10.70
N TYR A 438 12.47 -11.98 -11.16
CA TYR A 438 13.62 -11.30 -11.73
C TYR A 438 13.31 -10.61 -13.07
N ALA A 439 12.45 -11.22 -13.89
CA ALA A 439 11.97 -10.62 -15.13
C ALA A 439 10.99 -9.45 -14.88
N MET A 440 10.14 -9.57 -13.85
CA MET A 440 9.17 -8.54 -13.44
C MET A 440 9.87 -7.35 -12.80
N GLU A 441 10.91 -7.56 -11.98
CA GLU A 441 11.68 -6.47 -11.37
C GLU A 441 12.52 -5.73 -12.42
N ALA A 442 13.10 -6.45 -13.39
CA ALA A 442 13.76 -5.84 -14.55
C ALA A 442 12.78 -5.10 -15.47
N HIS A 443 11.55 -5.60 -15.61
CA HIS A 443 10.49 -4.93 -16.38
C HIS A 443 9.89 -3.74 -15.63
N GLN A 444 9.74 -3.81 -14.30
CA GLN A 444 9.32 -2.69 -13.45
C GLN A 444 10.36 -1.57 -13.44
N ARG A 445 11.66 -1.88 -13.37
CA ARG A 445 12.71 -0.86 -13.51
C ARG A 445 12.76 -0.23 -14.91
N ALA A 446 12.30 -0.93 -15.95
CA ALA A 446 12.15 -0.37 -17.30
C ALA A 446 10.83 0.42 -17.47
N ILE A 447 9.76 0.06 -16.75
CA ILE A 447 8.44 0.70 -16.78
C ILE A 447 8.39 1.93 -15.85
N LEU A 448 9.16 1.98 -14.76
CA LEU A 448 9.30 3.15 -13.89
C LEU A 448 10.08 4.29 -14.57
N VAL A 449 10.85 4.00 -15.62
CA VAL A 449 11.41 5.01 -16.55
C VAL A 449 10.40 5.36 -17.67
N GLY A 450 9.19 4.81 -17.63
CA GLY A 450 8.30 4.67 -18.79
C GLY A 450 6.87 5.18 -18.64
N PHE A 451 6.55 6.05 -17.67
CA PHE A 451 5.36 6.92 -17.77
C PHE A 451 5.74 8.28 -18.29
N SER A 452 6.22 8.28 -19.52
CA SER A 452 6.42 9.49 -20.28
C SER A 452 5.86 9.26 -21.67
N ALA A 453 4.98 10.16 -22.11
CA ALA A 453 4.37 10.10 -23.43
C ALA A 453 5.49 10.14 -24.47
N GLN A 454 5.72 9.01 -25.16
CA GLN A 454 6.70 8.94 -26.23
C GLN A 454 6.21 9.79 -27.40
N CYS A 455 7.05 10.71 -27.85
CA CYS A 455 6.77 11.61 -28.97
C CYS A 455 7.99 11.62 -29.90
N GLY A 456 7.89 10.87 -31.00
CA GLY A 456 9.00 10.71 -31.95
C GLY A 456 10.26 10.11 -31.31
N ALA A 457 11.37 10.85 -31.38
CA ALA A 457 12.68 10.44 -30.86
C ALA A 457 12.91 10.80 -29.37
N GLY A 458 11.90 11.34 -28.69
CA GLY A 458 12.00 11.80 -27.31
C GLY A 458 10.78 11.46 -26.46
N THR A 459 10.85 11.94 -25.23
CA THR A 459 9.88 11.80 -24.16
C THR A 459 9.32 13.20 -23.86
N LEU A 460 8.00 13.35 -23.83
CA LEU A 460 7.37 14.60 -23.37
C LEU A 460 7.34 14.63 -21.84
N MET A 461 7.84 15.73 -21.26
CA MET A 461 7.80 16.01 -19.83
C MET A 461 7.00 17.28 -19.58
N PRO A 462 6.01 17.27 -18.66
CA PRO A 462 5.36 18.47 -18.16
C PRO A 462 6.37 19.54 -17.77
N LEU A 463 6.18 20.78 -18.23
CA LEU A 463 6.99 21.91 -17.79
C LEU A 463 6.59 22.32 -16.35
N LYS A 464 7.54 22.71 -15.51
CA LYS A 464 7.21 23.22 -14.18
C LYS A 464 6.60 24.62 -14.29
N SER A 465 5.67 24.96 -13.41
CA SER A 465 5.03 26.30 -13.40
C SER A 465 6.03 27.45 -13.28
N SER A 466 7.16 27.24 -12.58
CA SER A 466 8.25 28.21 -12.45
C SER A 466 9.14 28.35 -13.70
N GLU A 467 9.04 27.42 -14.65
CA GLU A 467 9.81 27.37 -15.89
C GLU A 467 8.96 27.78 -17.11
N CYS A 468 7.69 28.15 -16.90
CA CYS A 468 6.78 28.57 -17.96
C CYS A 468 7.27 29.84 -18.65
N PRO A 469 7.21 29.89 -20.00
CA PRO A 469 7.39 31.13 -20.75
C PRO A 469 6.38 32.20 -20.36
N SER A 470 6.58 33.43 -20.80
CA SER A 470 5.56 34.46 -20.64
C SER A 470 4.28 34.07 -21.39
N MET A 471 3.11 34.52 -20.94
CA MET A 471 1.82 34.21 -21.58
C MET A 471 1.79 34.48 -23.10
N ALA A 472 2.52 35.50 -23.57
CA ALA A 472 2.62 35.81 -24.99
C ALA A 472 3.48 34.79 -25.77
N GLU A 473 4.51 34.22 -25.15
CA GLU A 473 5.37 33.19 -25.74
C GLU A 473 4.68 31.81 -25.70
N THR A 474 3.94 31.52 -24.63
CA THR A 474 3.20 30.26 -24.47
C THR A 474 2.10 30.11 -25.53
N ALA A 475 1.38 31.19 -25.86
CA ALA A 475 0.34 31.20 -26.88
C ALA A 475 0.85 31.00 -28.32
N GLU A 476 2.17 31.11 -28.55
CA GLU A 476 2.80 30.88 -29.86
C GLU A 476 3.53 29.52 -29.93
N LEU A 477 3.43 28.68 -28.91
CA LEU A 477 4.05 27.35 -28.93
C LEU A 477 3.39 26.46 -30.00
N PRO A 478 4.17 25.60 -30.69
CA PRO A 478 3.63 24.65 -31.64
C PRO A 478 2.90 23.50 -30.91
N ALA A 479 1.94 22.86 -31.60
CA ALA A 479 1.32 21.63 -31.11
C ALA A 479 2.36 20.52 -30.89
N CYS A 480 2.16 19.68 -29.87
CA CYS A 480 3.07 18.57 -29.60
C CYS A 480 3.03 17.49 -30.69
N HIS A 481 4.03 17.46 -31.58
CA HIS A 481 4.15 16.48 -32.65
C HIS A 481 5.54 15.83 -32.75
N ALA A 482 5.61 14.65 -33.37
CA ALA A 482 6.76 13.75 -33.34
C ALA A 482 8.03 14.25 -34.07
N LEU A 483 7.94 15.37 -34.81
CA LEU A 483 9.04 15.96 -35.59
C LEU A 483 9.73 17.14 -34.90
N LEU A 484 9.26 17.53 -33.71
CA LEU A 484 9.86 18.60 -32.94
C LEU A 484 11.28 18.22 -32.46
N ALA A 485 12.14 19.23 -32.33
CA ALA A 485 13.52 19.05 -31.91
C ALA A 485 13.63 18.70 -30.43
N ALA A 486 14.73 18.04 -30.04
CA ALA A 486 15.05 17.84 -28.62
C ALA A 486 15.14 19.18 -27.89
N ASN A 487 14.61 19.22 -26.67
CA ASN A 487 14.41 20.40 -25.82
C ASN A 487 13.41 21.45 -26.34
N ALA A 488 12.69 21.20 -27.43
CA ALA A 488 11.59 22.08 -27.83
C ALA A 488 10.46 22.04 -26.79
N LEU A 489 9.81 23.19 -26.63
CA LEU A 489 8.53 23.30 -25.94
C LEU A 489 7.40 23.16 -26.93
N CYS A 490 6.32 22.53 -26.51
CA CYS A 490 5.09 22.42 -27.26
C CYS A 490 3.90 22.50 -26.30
N GLU A 491 2.75 22.82 -26.86
CA GLU A 491 1.49 22.87 -26.12
C GLU A 491 0.58 21.74 -26.69
N ALA A 492 -0.26 21.13 -25.83
CA ALA A 492 -1.04 19.93 -26.17
C ALA A 492 -2.43 20.20 -26.77
N ASP A 493 -2.94 21.43 -26.65
CA ASP A 493 -4.27 21.92 -27.04
C ASP A 493 -4.26 22.89 -28.25
N ALA A 494 -3.10 23.11 -28.85
CA ALA A 494 -2.84 24.09 -29.88
C ALA A 494 -3.47 23.65 -31.19
N ALA A 495 -3.86 24.65 -31.99
CA ALA A 495 -4.32 24.41 -33.34
C ALA A 495 -3.23 23.67 -34.15
N ASP A 496 -3.64 22.66 -34.91
CA ASP A 496 -2.80 21.81 -35.77
C ASP A 496 -2.10 20.59 -35.12
N ASP A 497 -2.63 20.04 -34.01
CA ASP A 497 -2.25 18.70 -33.51
C ASP A 497 -2.48 17.61 -34.59
N ASP A 498 -1.40 16.99 -35.06
CA ASP A 498 -1.43 15.91 -36.05
C ASP A 498 -1.76 14.54 -35.44
N GLY A 499 -2.00 14.49 -34.13
CA GLY A 499 -2.26 13.26 -33.37
C GLY A 499 -1.03 12.35 -33.24
N GLY A 500 0.16 12.86 -33.58
CA GLY A 500 1.41 12.11 -33.57
C GLY A 500 1.94 11.78 -32.17
N CYS A 501 1.47 12.49 -31.13
CA CYS A 501 1.90 12.31 -29.75
C CYS A 501 0.68 12.19 -28.82
N VAL A 502 0.67 11.17 -27.96
CA VAL A 502 -0.44 10.93 -27.02
C VAL A 502 -0.14 11.66 -25.72
N VAL A 503 -0.78 12.81 -25.50
CA VAL A 503 -0.59 13.65 -24.31
C VAL A 503 -1.90 13.99 -23.60
N PRO A 504 -1.88 14.14 -22.27
CA PRO A 504 -2.97 14.77 -21.52
C PRO A 504 -3.21 16.21 -22.00
N LYS A 505 -4.48 16.66 -21.97
CA LYS A 505 -4.94 17.98 -22.43
C LYS A 505 -5.73 18.76 -21.36
N GLU A 506 -5.41 18.50 -20.08
CA GLU A 506 -6.09 19.05 -18.90
C GLU A 506 -5.08 19.24 -17.74
N LEU A 507 -3.84 19.62 -18.08
CA LEU A 507 -2.74 19.77 -17.14
C LEU A 507 -2.60 21.21 -16.62
N ASP A 508 -2.90 22.22 -17.43
CA ASP A 508 -2.93 23.65 -17.07
C ASP A 508 -1.69 24.12 -16.25
N ASN A 509 -0.51 23.61 -16.63
CA ASN A 509 0.73 23.85 -15.87
C ASN A 509 1.38 25.22 -16.14
N CYS A 510 0.97 25.90 -17.21
CA CYS A 510 1.43 27.24 -17.56
C CYS A 510 0.25 28.22 -17.76
N ALA A 511 -0.49 28.48 -16.67
CA ALA A 511 -1.81 29.12 -16.69
C ALA A 511 -2.82 28.22 -17.42
N ASP A 512 -3.56 28.72 -18.41
CA ASP A 512 -4.58 27.94 -19.13
C ASP A 512 -3.99 27.11 -20.29
N PHE A 513 -2.69 26.77 -20.25
CA PHE A 513 -1.98 26.07 -21.33
C PHE A 513 -1.31 24.78 -20.84
N ASP A 514 -1.35 23.75 -21.68
CA ASP A 514 -0.76 22.42 -21.42
C ASP A 514 0.65 22.27 -22.01
N VAL A 515 1.67 22.80 -21.33
CA VAL A 515 3.01 22.93 -21.90
C VAL A 515 3.93 21.76 -21.55
N TYR A 516 4.54 21.15 -22.57
CA TYR A 516 5.48 20.05 -22.46
C TYR A 516 6.85 20.39 -23.06
N LYS A 517 7.90 19.76 -22.53
CA LYS A 517 9.26 19.78 -23.05
C LYS A 517 9.65 18.41 -23.60
N ILE A 518 10.26 18.39 -24.78
CA ILE A 518 10.79 17.15 -25.37
C ILE A 518 12.17 16.84 -24.80
N VAL A 519 12.29 15.75 -24.06
CA VAL A 519 13.55 15.26 -23.50
C VAL A 519 14.04 14.07 -24.33
N PRO A 520 15.27 14.11 -24.88
CA PRO A 520 15.80 12.97 -25.64
C PRO A 520 16.02 11.77 -24.72
N LEU A 521 15.69 10.56 -25.20
CA LEU A 521 15.88 9.32 -24.47
C LEU A 521 17.37 9.12 -24.14
N ALA A 522 17.69 8.88 -22.87
CA ALA A 522 19.06 8.78 -22.34
C ALA A 522 19.92 7.65 -22.93
N CYS A 523 19.32 6.77 -23.74
CA CYS A 523 20.04 5.83 -24.60
C CYS A 523 19.77 6.20 -26.05
N GLY A 524 20.79 6.65 -26.78
CA GLY A 524 20.66 6.90 -28.22
C GLY A 524 19.97 5.72 -28.92
N ALA A 525 19.10 6.00 -29.88
CA ALA A 525 18.12 5.07 -30.45
C ALA A 525 18.64 3.66 -30.82
N ILE A 526 19.93 3.54 -31.14
CA ILE A 526 20.58 2.28 -31.52
C ILE A 526 20.97 1.43 -30.28
N GLY A 527 21.29 2.07 -29.15
CA GLY A 527 21.73 1.40 -27.92
C GLY A 527 20.60 0.70 -27.18
N CYS A 528 19.42 1.31 -27.08
CA CYS A 528 18.27 0.73 -26.38
C CYS A 528 17.63 -0.42 -27.13
N GLN A 529 17.56 -0.35 -28.48
CA GLN A 529 17.15 -1.49 -29.29
C GLN A 529 18.16 -2.63 -29.17
N ALA A 530 19.47 -2.36 -29.27
CA ALA A 530 20.49 -3.40 -29.12
C ALA A 530 20.42 -4.06 -27.74
N LEU A 531 20.25 -3.29 -26.65
CA LEU A 531 20.12 -3.84 -25.30
C LEU A 531 18.84 -4.67 -25.15
N SER A 532 17.72 -4.17 -25.67
CA SER A 532 16.44 -4.90 -25.74
C SER A 532 16.59 -6.22 -26.48
N HIS A 533 17.21 -6.21 -27.66
CA HIS A 533 17.46 -7.42 -28.45
C HIS A 533 18.41 -8.38 -27.74
N ILE A 534 19.46 -7.90 -27.07
CA ILE A 534 20.39 -8.74 -26.30
C ILE A 534 19.68 -9.40 -25.12
N LEU A 535 18.86 -8.65 -24.38
CA LEU A 535 18.08 -9.17 -23.26
C LEU A 535 17.02 -10.17 -23.72
N TRP A 536 16.36 -9.92 -24.86
CA TRP A 536 15.43 -10.86 -25.50
C TRP A 536 16.12 -12.15 -25.97
N ILE A 537 17.30 -12.04 -26.59
CA ILE A 537 18.09 -13.20 -27.00
C ILE A 537 18.53 -14.01 -25.78
N ALA A 538 19.00 -13.35 -24.71
CA ALA A 538 19.39 -14.01 -23.47
C ALA A 538 18.22 -14.75 -22.80
N ALA A 539 17.02 -14.14 -22.79
CA ALA A 539 15.80 -14.76 -22.29
C ALA A 539 15.39 -15.99 -23.12
N LEU A 540 15.43 -15.89 -24.45
CA LEU A 540 15.09 -17.00 -25.35
C LEU A 540 16.10 -18.15 -25.27
N VAL A 541 17.39 -17.85 -25.15
CA VAL A 541 18.45 -18.87 -24.96
C VAL A 541 18.26 -19.57 -23.61
N SER A 542 17.93 -18.83 -22.55
CA SER A 542 17.68 -19.39 -21.22
C SER A 542 16.42 -20.27 -21.19
N PHE A 543 15.36 -19.84 -21.89
CA PHE A 543 14.12 -20.61 -22.02
C PHE A 543 14.33 -21.88 -22.87
N GLY A 544 15.05 -21.77 -23.99
CA GLY A 544 15.43 -22.91 -24.83
C GLY A 544 16.32 -23.92 -24.10
N ALA A 545 17.29 -23.45 -23.32
CA ALA A 545 18.14 -24.30 -22.48
C ALA A 545 17.32 -25.03 -21.41
N THR A 546 16.33 -24.35 -20.81
CA THR A 546 15.41 -24.93 -19.82
C THR A 546 14.53 -26.02 -20.43
N ILE A 547 14.00 -25.79 -21.64
CA ILE A 547 13.24 -26.81 -22.38
C ILE A 547 14.12 -28.00 -22.76
N ALA A 548 15.34 -27.75 -23.26
CA ALA A 548 16.28 -28.80 -23.64
C ALA A 548 16.72 -29.64 -22.43
N TRP A 549 16.99 -29.00 -21.29
CA TRP A 549 17.26 -29.69 -20.03
C TRP A 549 16.07 -30.55 -19.62
N ASN A 550 14.86 -29.99 -19.62
CA ASN A 550 13.65 -30.73 -19.26
C ASN A 550 13.41 -31.91 -20.21
N ALA A 551 13.57 -31.72 -21.52
CA ALA A 551 13.45 -32.80 -22.51
C ALA A 551 14.50 -33.90 -22.30
N GLY A 552 15.74 -33.54 -21.98
CA GLY A 552 16.80 -34.50 -21.63
C GLY A 552 16.51 -35.25 -20.33
N PHE A 553 15.99 -34.56 -19.32
CA PHE A 553 15.58 -35.12 -18.04
C PHE A 553 14.39 -36.09 -18.20
N TYR A 554 13.37 -35.72 -18.98
CA TYR A 554 12.24 -36.59 -19.32
C TYR A 554 12.68 -37.79 -20.17
N ALA A 555 13.54 -37.60 -21.17
CA ALA A 555 14.06 -38.69 -22.00
C ALA A 555 14.92 -39.69 -21.19
N SER A 556 15.72 -39.21 -20.23
CA SER A 556 16.51 -40.08 -19.34
C SER A 556 15.65 -40.82 -18.32
N SER A 557 14.59 -40.18 -17.81
CA SER A 557 13.62 -40.78 -16.89
C SER A 557 12.73 -41.82 -17.59
N LEU A 558 12.36 -41.57 -18.85
CA LEU A 558 11.56 -42.50 -19.67
C LEU A 558 12.37 -43.67 -20.24
N ARG A 559 13.71 -43.62 -20.30
CA ARG A 559 14.54 -44.80 -20.61
C ARG A 559 14.46 -45.89 -19.53
N LYS A 560 14.10 -45.54 -18.29
CA LYS A 560 13.98 -46.47 -17.17
C LYS A 560 12.60 -47.16 -17.09
N LEU A 561 11.62 -46.70 -17.87
CA LEU A 561 10.33 -47.35 -18.05
C LEU A 561 10.35 -48.01 -19.44
N GLN A 562 9.85 -49.23 -19.60
CA GLN A 562 9.67 -49.87 -20.91
C GLN A 562 8.22 -49.68 -21.40
N PRO A 563 7.86 -48.55 -22.04
CA PRO A 563 6.63 -48.46 -22.80
C PRO A 563 6.84 -48.99 -24.23
N ASP A 564 5.77 -49.53 -24.81
CA ASP A 564 5.71 -50.09 -26.16
C ASP A 564 6.22 -49.08 -27.21
N LYS A 565 6.81 -49.58 -28.30
CA LYS A 565 7.49 -48.81 -29.36
C LYS A 565 6.62 -47.68 -29.93
N TRP A 566 5.31 -47.84 -29.93
CA TRP A 566 4.35 -46.88 -30.46
C TRP A 566 4.14 -45.64 -29.59
N GLN A 567 4.18 -45.77 -28.25
CA GLN A 567 4.05 -44.62 -27.34
C GLN A 567 5.26 -43.68 -27.43
N ARG A 568 6.46 -44.23 -27.66
CA ARG A 568 7.68 -43.43 -27.89
C ARG A 568 7.58 -42.62 -29.18
N LEU A 569 6.98 -43.19 -30.23
CA LEU A 569 6.79 -42.52 -31.51
C LEU A 569 5.76 -41.39 -31.38
N TRP A 570 4.66 -41.63 -30.67
CA TRP A 570 3.60 -40.64 -30.49
C TRP A 570 4.08 -39.41 -29.70
N ILE A 571 4.79 -39.62 -28.58
CA ILE A 571 5.33 -38.52 -27.76
C ILE A 571 6.36 -37.70 -28.54
N SER A 572 7.20 -38.35 -29.34
CA SER A 572 8.16 -37.66 -30.21
C SER A 572 7.44 -36.81 -31.27
N PHE A 573 6.29 -37.28 -31.75
CA PHE A 573 5.46 -36.56 -32.72
C PHE A 573 4.79 -35.33 -32.10
N THR A 574 4.23 -35.44 -30.88
CA THR A 574 3.61 -34.30 -30.18
C THR A 574 4.64 -33.24 -29.78
N ALA A 575 5.85 -33.66 -29.35
CA ALA A 575 6.93 -32.73 -29.03
C ALA A 575 7.42 -31.98 -30.28
N LEU A 576 7.56 -32.67 -31.42
CA LEU A 576 7.92 -32.05 -32.70
C LEU A 576 6.83 -31.09 -33.18
N PHE A 577 5.56 -31.45 -33.02
CA PHE A 577 4.43 -30.61 -33.44
C PHE A 577 4.28 -29.36 -32.58
N ALA A 578 4.44 -29.48 -31.25
CA ALA A 578 4.44 -28.34 -30.33
C ALA A 578 5.62 -27.38 -30.62
N PHE A 579 6.79 -27.93 -30.95
CA PHE A 579 7.95 -27.13 -31.35
C PHE A 579 7.73 -26.39 -32.67
N LEU A 580 7.19 -27.06 -33.70
CA LEU A 580 6.89 -26.45 -35.00
C LEU A 580 5.78 -25.40 -34.90
N ALA A 581 4.75 -25.63 -34.06
CA ALA A 581 3.70 -24.65 -33.81
C ALA A 581 4.25 -23.39 -33.11
N SER A 582 5.17 -23.56 -32.15
CA SER A 582 5.83 -22.43 -31.48
C SER A 582 6.73 -21.63 -32.43
N LEU A 583 7.41 -22.31 -33.37
CA LEU A 583 8.21 -21.68 -34.43
C LEU A 583 7.34 -20.88 -35.42
N LEU A 584 6.14 -21.37 -35.74
CA LEU A 584 5.21 -20.71 -36.64
C LEU A 584 4.60 -19.45 -36.01
N VAL A 585 4.27 -19.51 -34.71
CA VAL A 585 3.75 -18.36 -33.95
C VAL A 585 4.83 -17.28 -33.80
N THR A 586 6.08 -17.68 -33.51
CA THR A 586 7.18 -16.72 -33.37
C THR A 586 7.54 -16.06 -34.70
N THR A 587 7.51 -16.78 -35.83
CA THR A 587 7.76 -16.19 -37.16
C THR A 587 6.63 -15.29 -37.66
N THR A 588 5.37 -15.57 -37.31
CA THR A 588 4.24 -14.69 -37.66
C THR A 588 4.17 -13.42 -36.82
N PHE A 589 4.59 -13.44 -35.55
CA PHE A 589 4.68 -12.22 -34.73
C PHE A 589 5.85 -11.30 -35.14
N VAL A 590 6.95 -11.85 -35.67
CA VAL A 590 8.11 -11.06 -36.15
C VAL A 590 7.84 -10.43 -37.53
N GLY A 591 6.87 -10.94 -38.29
CA GLY A 591 6.51 -10.45 -39.63
C GLY A 591 5.93 -9.02 -39.69
N PHE A 592 5.66 -8.38 -38.56
CA PHE A 592 5.15 -7.00 -38.49
C PHE A 592 6.23 -5.91 -38.40
N ALA A 593 7.53 -6.27 -38.32
CA ALA A 593 8.64 -5.32 -38.33
C ALA A 593 9.58 -5.60 -39.52
N GLY A 594 9.62 -4.67 -40.48
CA GLY A 594 10.14 -4.88 -41.84
C GLY A 594 11.60 -5.37 -42.00
N GLY A 595 11.90 -5.77 -43.25
CA GLY A 595 13.22 -5.85 -43.90
C GLY A 595 14.23 -6.89 -43.41
N SER A 596 14.40 -7.07 -42.10
CA SER A 596 15.52 -7.82 -41.50
C SER A 596 15.18 -9.29 -41.18
N ALA A 597 13.92 -9.68 -41.37
CA ALA A 597 13.40 -10.99 -40.98
C ALA A 597 14.01 -12.17 -41.76
N ALA A 598 14.45 -11.98 -43.00
CA ALA A 598 15.04 -13.05 -43.81
C ALA A 598 16.42 -13.51 -43.32
N VAL A 599 17.24 -12.56 -42.83
CA VAL A 599 18.58 -12.85 -42.29
C VAL A 599 18.48 -13.53 -40.93
N LEU A 600 17.52 -13.08 -40.09
CA LEU A 600 17.25 -13.71 -38.79
C LEU A 600 16.65 -15.12 -38.95
N ALA A 601 15.74 -15.32 -39.91
CA ALA A 601 15.18 -16.63 -40.23
C ALA A 601 16.26 -17.61 -40.73
N MET A 602 17.20 -17.15 -41.58
CA MET A 602 18.34 -17.98 -41.98
C MET A 602 19.28 -18.32 -40.80
N ALA A 603 19.56 -17.35 -39.92
CA ALA A 603 20.40 -17.57 -38.74
C ALA A 603 19.74 -18.54 -37.73
N LEU A 604 18.41 -18.54 -37.63
CA LEU A 604 17.63 -19.45 -36.78
C LEU A 604 17.48 -20.86 -37.40
N LEU A 605 17.40 -20.99 -38.72
CA LEU A 605 17.22 -22.27 -39.41
C LEU A 605 18.52 -23.05 -39.63
N CYS A 606 19.66 -22.36 -39.81
CA CYS A 606 20.95 -22.98 -40.10
C CYS A 606 21.45 -23.97 -39.01
N PRO A 607 21.33 -23.68 -37.69
CA PRO A 607 21.72 -24.63 -36.64
C PRO A 607 20.68 -25.74 -36.37
N LEU A 608 19.49 -25.68 -36.98
CA LEU A 608 18.42 -26.69 -36.80
C LEU A 608 18.50 -27.83 -37.83
N LEU A 609 19.18 -27.61 -38.97
CA LEU A 609 19.40 -28.62 -40.00
C LEU A 609 20.12 -29.89 -39.49
N PRO A 610 21.16 -29.81 -38.62
CA PRO A 610 21.79 -30.99 -38.04
C PRO A 610 20.85 -31.78 -37.12
N VAL A 611 19.97 -31.12 -36.38
CA VAL A 611 19.01 -31.76 -35.46
C VAL A 611 17.93 -32.49 -36.23
N CYS A 612 17.36 -31.85 -37.27
CA CYS A 612 16.42 -32.50 -38.17
C CYS A 612 17.05 -33.68 -38.93
N ALA A 613 18.31 -33.55 -39.37
CA ALA A 613 19.06 -34.64 -39.99
C ALA A 613 19.30 -35.80 -39.03
N TRP A 614 19.58 -35.53 -37.75
CA TRP A 614 19.77 -36.56 -36.72
C TRP A 614 18.47 -37.32 -36.41
N VAL A 615 17.35 -36.61 -36.29
CA VAL A 615 16.01 -37.21 -36.09
C VAL A 615 15.60 -38.07 -37.30
N MET A 616 15.83 -37.58 -38.53
CA MET A 616 15.60 -38.33 -39.76
C MET A 616 16.51 -39.56 -39.88
N ALA A 617 17.78 -39.46 -39.51
CA ALA A 617 18.72 -40.58 -39.50
C ALA A 617 18.32 -41.66 -38.47
N ALA A 618 17.89 -41.24 -37.27
CA ALA A 618 17.37 -42.15 -36.24
C ALA A 618 16.09 -42.86 -36.71
N TRP A 619 15.22 -42.14 -37.42
CA TRP A 619 14.00 -42.70 -38.02
C TRP A 619 14.32 -43.72 -39.13
N LEU A 620 15.22 -43.39 -40.07
CA LEU A 620 15.66 -44.28 -41.15
C LEU A 620 16.38 -45.53 -40.63
N ALA A 621 17.18 -45.39 -39.56
CA ALA A 621 17.80 -46.53 -38.89
C ALA A 621 16.76 -47.48 -38.26
N SER A 622 15.67 -46.93 -37.72
CA SER A 622 14.56 -47.72 -37.18
C SER A 622 13.79 -48.49 -38.27
N LEU A 623 13.72 -47.95 -39.50
CA LEU A 623 13.11 -48.61 -40.66
C LEU A 623 13.99 -49.74 -41.22
N LYS A 624 15.32 -49.56 -41.29
CA LYS A 624 16.25 -50.63 -41.73
C LYS A 624 16.26 -51.86 -40.81
N ALA A 625 16.01 -51.66 -39.51
CA ALA A 625 15.83 -52.77 -38.57
C ALA A 625 14.59 -53.64 -38.87
N LYS A 626 13.61 -53.12 -39.64
CA LYS A 626 12.40 -53.82 -40.05
C LYS A 626 12.61 -54.73 -41.28
N VAL A 627 13.60 -54.45 -42.12
CA VAL A 627 13.88 -55.24 -43.34
C VAL A 627 14.82 -56.43 -43.06
N LYS A 628 15.70 -56.35 -42.06
CA LYS A 628 16.56 -57.48 -41.65
C LYS A 628 15.87 -58.51 -40.73
N GLY A 629 14.67 -58.22 -40.23
CA GLY A 629 13.85 -59.17 -39.46
C GLY A 629 12.75 -59.85 -40.27
N SER A 630 12.80 -59.74 -41.60
CA SER A 630 11.85 -60.32 -42.56
C SER A 630 12.61 -61.05 -43.68
N LYS A 631 13.42 -62.04 -43.29
CA LYS A 631 13.75 -63.23 -44.07
C LYS A 631 14.04 -64.36 -43.10
#